data_AF-A0A9X1F7S2-F1
#
_entry.id   AF-A0A9X1F7S2-F1
#
_cell.length_a   1.000
_cell.length_b   1.000
_cell.length_c   1.000
_cell.angle_alpha   90.00
_cell.angle_beta   90.00
_cell.angle_gamma   90.00
#
_symmetry.space_group_name_H-M   'P 1'
#
loop_
_entity.id
_entity.type
_entity.pdbx_description
1 polymer ?
#
loop_
_entity_poly.entity_id
_entity_poly.type
_entity_poly.pdbx_seq_one_letter_code
_entity_poly.pdbx_strand_id
1 'polypeptide(L)'
;MAVSGAAQTSSELLLRPSMLSFHGELEISPDTLIQAASAEPVFSWTAQTPTGAISIPFSPYGVSRSGVEFHHYWQRAGELEDVSDISDFSLPLALENAGRPFNLKEMGQLPVQFGLRLDQARYADIMLQFAKQAGAKITDDTNQETEADFVIECVVDVESAAWRGSRIGLSAPDDLSGAESQVFANAARRACALIGDLSDQPAERAEFNRLSENEADRIADMRTLLVAEDLQHSASPELLRKIDVFRACGRIPTEDFEVFLSPEWLAALRARGVQPRRYDRMADRLPEAELLSWLTQLRRQIEQITSAGNPS
;
A
#
# COMPACT_ATOMS: atom_id res chain seq x y z
N MET A 1 -22.31 35.09 -23.11
CA MET A 1 -21.54 35.43 -21.89
C MET A 1 -20.97 34.12 -21.37
N ALA A 2 -19.68 33.90 -21.63
CA ALA A 2 -18.97 32.73 -21.16
C ALA A 2 -18.68 32.90 -19.67
N VAL A 3 -19.11 31.93 -18.85
CA VAL A 3 -18.62 31.81 -17.48
C VAL A 3 -17.51 30.77 -17.51
N SER A 4 -16.30 31.29 -17.60
CA SER A 4 -15.05 30.64 -17.24
C SER A 4 -15.07 30.34 -15.73
N GLY A 5 -14.91 29.08 -15.35
CA GLY A 5 -14.65 28.60 -13.99
C GLY A 5 -14.20 27.14 -14.11
N ALA A 6 -13.23 26.63 -13.37
CA ALA A 6 -12.44 27.15 -12.27
C ALA A 6 -11.04 26.51 -12.34
N ALA A 7 -10.12 27.04 -11.55
CA ALA A 7 -8.72 26.66 -11.46
C ALA A 7 -8.47 25.14 -11.46
N GLN A 8 -7.51 24.69 -12.30
CA GLN A 8 -6.82 23.42 -12.15
C GLN A 8 -6.08 23.43 -10.81
N THR A 9 -6.71 22.91 -9.77
CA THR A 9 -5.98 22.28 -8.66
C THR A 9 -5.47 20.97 -9.20
N SER A 10 -4.17 20.88 -9.50
CA SER A 10 -3.51 19.59 -9.72
C SER A 10 -3.74 18.74 -8.47
N SER A 11 -4.60 17.74 -8.57
CA SER A 11 -4.78 16.73 -7.53
C SER A 11 -3.62 15.75 -7.63
N GLU A 12 -2.89 15.59 -6.54
CA GLU A 12 -1.82 14.60 -6.46
C GLU A 12 -2.42 13.21 -6.27
N LEU A 13 -1.90 12.22 -7.00
CA LEU A 13 -2.25 10.81 -6.84
C LEU A 13 -1.05 10.06 -6.28
N LEU A 14 -1.30 9.18 -5.31
CA LEU A 14 -0.31 8.28 -4.76
C LEU A 14 -0.48 6.88 -5.37
N LEU A 15 0.54 6.39 -6.07
CA LEU A 15 0.61 5.04 -6.58
C LEU A 15 1.48 4.20 -5.67
N ARG A 16 0.94 3.12 -5.11
CA ARG A 16 1.66 2.20 -4.22
C ARG A 16 2.69 1.36 -5.01
N PRO A 17 3.70 0.73 -4.36
CA PRO A 17 4.72 -0.05 -5.08
C PRO A 17 4.16 -1.14 -6.00
N SER A 18 3.03 -1.73 -5.63
CA SER A 18 2.28 -2.70 -6.43
C SER A 18 1.85 -2.19 -7.81
N MET A 19 1.59 -0.88 -7.92
CA MET A 19 1.24 -0.25 -9.18
C MET A 19 2.39 -0.29 -10.17
N LEU A 20 3.65 -0.21 -9.70
CA LEU A 20 4.80 -0.33 -10.61
C LEU A 20 4.82 -1.69 -11.32
N SER A 21 4.38 -2.76 -10.65
CA SER A 21 4.25 -4.08 -11.28
C SER A 21 3.09 -4.10 -12.29
N PHE A 22 1.97 -3.46 -11.94
CA PHE A 22 0.83 -3.31 -12.85
C PHE A 22 1.21 -2.54 -14.13
N HIS A 23 1.94 -1.43 -14.02
CA HIS A 23 2.44 -0.70 -15.20
C HIS A 23 3.40 -1.54 -16.02
N GLY A 24 4.23 -2.35 -15.38
CA GLY A 24 5.09 -3.32 -16.07
C GLY A 24 4.29 -4.33 -16.93
N GLU A 25 3.12 -4.78 -16.46
CA GLU A 25 2.21 -5.64 -17.24
C GLU A 25 1.63 -4.92 -18.47
N LEU A 26 1.53 -3.58 -18.41
CA LEU A 26 1.10 -2.73 -19.51
C LEU A 26 2.28 -2.23 -20.38
N GLU A 27 3.50 -2.71 -20.12
CA GLU A 27 4.75 -2.25 -20.78
C GLU A 27 5.03 -0.73 -20.58
N ILE A 28 4.52 -0.15 -19.49
CA ILE A 28 4.76 1.25 -19.11
C ILE A 28 5.87 1.28 -18.06
N SER A 29 7.02 1.85 -18.42
CA SER A 29 8.17 1.93 -17.51
C SER A 29 7.98 2.98 -16.41
N PRO A 30 8.57 2.79 -15.21
CA PRO A 30 8.61 3.83 -14.18
C PRO A 30 9.23 5.14 -14.68
N ASP A 31 10.26 5.07 -15.54
CA ASP A 31 10.90 6.26 -16.13
C ASP A 31 9.92 7.08 -16.97
N THR A 32 9.01 6.41 -17.69
CA THR A 32 7.92 7.06 -18.44
C THR A 32 7.01 7.83 -17.49
N LEU A 33 6.63 7.23 -16.35
CA LEU A 33 5.78 7.89 -15.36
C LEU A 33 6.50 9.07 -14.67
N ILE A 34 7.75 8.88 -14.28
CA ILE A 34 8.59 9.92 -13.67
C ILE A 34 8.72 11.14 -14.59
N GLN A 35 9.00 10.92 -15.87
CA GLN A 35 9.18 12.00 -16.83
C GLN A 35 7.86 12.65 -17.25
N ALA A 36 6.84 11.86 -17.59
CA ALA A 36 5.61 12.38 -18.19
C ALA A 36 4.58 12.86 -17.15
N ALA A 37 4.52 12.24 -15.97
CA ALA A 37 3.57 12.60 -14.92
C ALA A 37 4.17 13.45 -13.78
N SER A 38 5.41 13.94 -13.96
CA SER A 38 6.17 14.63 -12.90
C SER A 38 6.21 13.81 -11.61
N ALA A 39 6.42 12.49 -11.74
CA ALA A 39 6.32 11.59 -10.60
C ALA A 39 7.58 11.64 -9.73
N GLU A 40 7.37 11.66 -8.42
CA GLU A 40 8.40 11.58 -7.40
C GLU A 40 8.29 10.24 -6.66
N PRO A 41 9.41 9.52 -6.45
CA PRO A 41 9.40 8.36 -5.59
C PRO A 41 9.02 8.73 -4.15
N VAL A 42 8.19 7.91 -3.54
CA VAL A 42 7.73 8.05 -2.16
C VAL A 42 7.85 6.72 -1.45
N PHE A 43 8.35 6.73 -0.22
CA PHE A 43 8.71 5.53 0.54
C PHE A 43 7.71 5.18 1.64
N SER A 44 6.79 6.10 1.89
CA SER A 44 5.73 5.95 2.87
C SER A 44 4.45 6.62 2.38
N TRP A 45 3.36 6.34 3.07
CA TRP A 45 2.11 7.07 2.95
C TRP A 45 1.69 7.62 4.31
N THR A 46 0.94 8.71 4.30
CA THR A 46 0.49 9.37 5.54
C THR A 46 -0.89 8.88 5.91
N ALA A 47 -1.07 8.46 7.16
CA ALA A 47 -2.36 8.10 7.72
C ALA A 47 -2.73 9.02 8.89
N GLN A 48 -4.01 9.33 9.02
CA GLN A 48 -4.53 10.01 10.20
C GLN A 48 -4.88 9.01 11.29
N THR A 49 -4.58 9.35 12.54
CA THR A 49 -4.97 8.59 13.73
C THR A 49 -5.58 9.52 14.78
N PRO A 50 -6.30 9.02 15.80
CA PRO A 50 -6.78 9.84 16.91
C PRO A 50 -5.68 10.64 17.62
N THR A 51 -4.42 10.20 17.54
CA THR A 51 -3.26 10.84 18.16
C THR A 51 -2.46 11.76 17.23
N GLY A 52 -2.86 11.86 15.97
CA GLY A 52 -2.17 12.67 14.94
C GLY A 52 -1.78 11.86 13.70
N ALA A 53 -1.19 12.54 12.73
CA ALA A 53 -0.72 11.92 11.50
C ALA A 53 0.53 11.06 11.75
N ILE A 54 0.63 9.94 11.05
CA ILE A 54 1.80 9.03 11.05
C ILE A 54 2.27 8.75 9.62
N SER A 55 3.56 8.50 9.45
CA SER A 55 4.14 7.98 8.20
C SER A 55 4.24 6.46 8.26
N ILE A 56 3.62 5.78 7.30
CA ILE A 56 3.57 4.32 7.20
C ILE A 56 4.48 3.87 6.06
N PRO A 57 5.58 3.14 6.33
CA PRO A 57 6.55 2.76 5.31
C PRO A 57 6.04 1.63 4.42
N PHE A 58 6.41 1.68 3.13
CA PHE A 58 6.14 0.59 2.17
C PHE A 58 7.08 -0.61 2.30
N SER A 59 8.00 -0.62 3.26
CA SER A 59 8.98 -1.70 3.45
C SER A 59 9.22 -2.01 4.92
N PRO A 60 9.68 -3.25 5.22
CA PRO A 60 10.01 -3.67 6.58
C PRO A 60 10.90 -2.69 7.34
N TYR A 61 10.68 -2.63 8.65
CA TYR A 61 11.67 -2.08 9.57
C TYR A 61 12.86 -3.03 9.62
N GLY A 62 14.08 -2.53 9.47
CA GLY A 62 15.31 -3.31 9.52
C GLY A 62 15.35 -4.51 8.57
N VAL A 63 16.06 -5.57 8.97
CA VAL A 63 16.27 -6.78 8.14
C VAL A 63 15.82 -8.02 8.90
N SER A 64 14.95 -8.83 8.30
CA SER A 64 14.55 -10.13 8.85
C SER A 64 15.70 -11.14 8.80
N ARG A 65 15.86 -11.96 9.84
CA ARG A 65 16.93 -12.97 9.94
C ARG A 65 16.35 -14.32 10.35
N SER A 66 16.79 -15.40 9.70
CA SER A 66 16.37 -16.77 10.02
C SER A 66 14.85 -17.00 10.08
N GLY A 67 14.08 -16.31 9.23
CA GLY A 67 12.61 -16.38 9.19
C GLY A 67 11.90 -15.62 10.32
N VAL A 68 12.62 -14.80 11.08
CA VAL A 68 12.09 -13.93 12.14
C VAL A 68 12.12 -12.49 11.65
N GLU A 69 10.98 -11.82 11.73
CA GLU A 69 10.85 -10.40 11.40
C GLU A 69 11.63 -9.52 12.38
N PHE A 70 12.16 -8.40 11.88
CA PHE A 70 13.09 -7.54 12.62
C PHE A 70 12.54 -7.03 13.96
N HIS A 71 11.25 -6.68 14.05
CA HIS A 71 10.67 -6.10 15.26
C HIS A 71 10.74 -7.05 16.47
N HIS A 72 10.84 -8.36 16.25
CA HIS A 72 11.08 -9.32 17.33
C HIS A 72 12.50 -9.19 17.92
N TYR A 73 13.50 -8.95 17.06
CA TYR A 73 14.86 -8.69 17.51
C TYR A 73 14.98 -7.33 18.20
N TRP A 74 14.30 -6.30 17.67
CA TRP A 74 14.22 -4.99 18.31
C TRP A 74 13.56 -5.08 19.69
N GLN A 75 12.43 -5.80 19.81
CA GLN A 75 11.76 -6.00 21.10
C GLN A 75 12.66 -6.74 22.09
N ARG A 76 13.37 -7.79 21.65
CA ARG A 76 14.32 -8.51 22.50
C ARG A 76 15.47 -7.61 22.96
N ALA A 77 16.03 -6.80 22.06
CA ALA A 77 17.10 -5.87 22.42
C ALA A 77 16.65 -4.86 23.49
N GLY A 78 15.39 -4.39 23.39
CA GLY A 78 14.76 -3.52 24.40
C GLY A 78 14.56 -4.15 25.78
N GLU A 79 14.63 -5.48 25.92
CA GLU A 79 14.67 -6.16 27.23
C GLU A 79 16.08 -6.19 27.84
N LEU A 80 17.12 -5.99 27.02
CA LEU A 80 18.52 -6.05 27.44
C LEU A 80 19.09 -4.67 27.76
N GLU A 81 18.77 -3.68 26.93
CA GLU A 81 19.20 -2.29 27.07
C GLU A 81 18.18 -1.32 26.47
N ASP A 82 18.36 -0.03 26.75
CA ASP A 82 17.56 1.01 26.10
C ASP A 82 17.98 1.13 24.63
N VAL A 83 17.07 0.80 23.72
CA VAL A 83 17.27 0.88 22.27
C VAL A 83 16.43 1.99 21.69
N SER A 84 16.92 2.57 20.60
CA SER A 84 16.24 3.65 19.90
C SER A 84 14.90 3.21 19.31
N ASP A 85 14.07 4.17 18.90
CA ASP A 85 12.75 3.84 18.34
C ASP A 85 12.91 2.98 17.09
N ILE A 86 11.97 2.04 16.87
CA ILE A 86 12.04 1.14 15.72
C ILE A 86 12.11 1.88 14.37
N SER A 87 11.56 3.11 14.30
CA SER A 87 11.63 3.97 13.11
C SER A 87 13.05 4.35 12.71
N ASP A 88 14.01 4.37 13.64
CA ASP A 88 15.43 4.61 13.35
C ASP A 88 16.07 3.46 12.55
N PHE A 89 15.39 2.31 12.49
CA PHE A 89 15.79 1.16 11.69
C PHE A 89 15.01 1.07 10.37
N SER A 90 14.20 2.07 10.04
CA SER A 90 13.42 2.13 8.81
C SER A 90 14.15 2.96 7.74
N LEU A 91 14.81 2.29 6.81
CA LEU A 91 15.38 2.93 5.63
C LEU A 91 14.35 3.76 4.83
N PRO A 92 13.12 3.29 4.53
CA PRO A 92 12.15 4.10 3.78
C PRO A 92 11.80 5.41 4.50
N LEU A 93 11.58 5.38 5.82
CA LEU A 93 11.29 6.62 6.58
C LEU A 93 12.51 7.54 6.63
N ALA A 94 13.72 6.99 6.74
CA ALA A 94 14.95 7.77 6.75
C ALA A 94 15.19 8.46 5.39
N LEU A 95 14.88 7.79 4.27
CA LEU A 95 14.95 8.38 2.93
C LEU A 95 13.89 9.47 2.72
N GLU A 96 12.65 9.23 3.14
CA GLU A 96 11.57 10.22 3.08
C GLU A 96 11.96 11.49 3.88
N ASN A 97 12.47 11.32 5.10
CA ASN A 97 12.90 12.43 5.95
C ASN A 97 14.12 13.17 5.40
N ALA A 98 15.01 12.49 4.67
CA ALA A 98 16.18 13.12 4.06
C ALA A 98 15.77 14.02 2.87
N GLY A 99 14.69 13.70 2.17
CA GLY A 99 14.15 14.49 1.06
C GLY A 99 15.12 14.64 -0.12
N ARG A 100 15.95 13.63 -0.37
CA ARG A 100 17.02 13.67 -1.39
C ARG A 100 16.89 12.56 -2.42
N PRO A 101 17.44 12.77 -3.64
CA PRO A 101 17.61 11.69 -4.60
C PRO A 101 18.39 10.52 -3.98
N PHE A 102 18.00 9.31 -4.34
CA PHE A 102 18.59 8.08 -3.83
C PHE A 102 19.01 7.20 -4.99
N ASN A 103 20.00 6.34 -4.73
CA ASN A 103 20.42 5.32 -5.67
C ASN A 103 20.10 3.94 -5.11
N LEU A 104 19.14 3.23 -5.71
CA LEU A 104 18.76 1.89 -5.26
C LEU A 104 19.95 0.92 -5.20
N LYS A 105 20.99 1.13 -6.03
CA LYS A 105 22.20 0.31 -6.03
C LYS A 105 23.06 0.48 -4.78
N GLU A 106 22.88 1.57 -4.04
CA GLU A 106 23.65 1.92 -2.84
C GLU A 106 22.97 1.45 -1.54
N MET A 107 21.78 0.81 -1.64
CA MET A 107 20.97 0.40 -0.48
C MET A 107 21.43 -0.92 0.16
N GLY A 108 22.35 -1.64 -0.48
CA GLY A 108 22.88 -2.91 0.02
C GLY A 108 21.79 -3.98 0.15
N GLN A 109 21.70 -4.60 1.33
CA GLN A 109 20.68 -5.62 1.64
C GLN A 109 19.44 -5.05 2.34
N LEU A 110 19.37 -3.74 2.54
CA LEU A 110 18.25 -3.13 3.24
C LEU A 110 16.99 -3.17 2.37
N PRO A 111 15.85 -3.59 2.92
CA PRO A 111 14.63 -3.64 2.15
C PRO A 111 14.16 -2.21 1.87
N VAL A 112 13.94 -1.91 0.60
CA VAL A 112 13.35 -0.64 0.18
C VAL A 112 12.49 -0.85 -1.06
N GLN A 113 11.28 -0.34 -0.98
CA GLN A 113 10.32 -0.22 -2.06
C GLN A 113 9.78 1.21 -2.02
N PHE A 114 9.37 1.70 -3.17
CA PHE A 114 8.79 3.03 -3.31
C PHE A 114 7.53 2.94 -4.17
N GLY A 115 6.58 3.81 -3.85
CA GLY A 115 5.50 4.20 -4.73
C GLY A 115 5.86 5.46 -5.51
N LEU A 116 4.89 6.02 -6.23
CA LEU A 116 5.03 7.28 -6.95
C LEU A 116 3.95 8.26 -6.50
N ARG A 117 4.35 9.48 -6.14
CA ARG A 117 3.44 10.63 -6.06
C ARG A 117 3.51 11.37 -7.37
N LEU A 118 2.39 11.63 -8.02
CA LEU A 118 2.36 12.23 -9.35
C LEU A 118 1.12 13.08 -9.61
N ASP A 119 1.13 13.85 -10.70
CA ASP A 119 -0.03 14.61 -11.15
C ASP A 119 -1.10 13.67 -11.73
N GLN A 120 -2.29 13.65 -11.11
CA GLN A 120 -3.37 12.74 -11.48
C GLN A 120 -3.84 12.94 -12.93
N ALA A 121 -3.92 14.18 -13.42
CA ALA A 121 -4.40 14.47 -14.77
C ALA A 121 -3.41 13.97 -15.82
N ARG A 122 -2.11 14.19 -15.60
CA ARG A 122 -1.06 13.67 -16.49
C ARG A 122 -1.02 12.14 -16.49
N TYR A 123 -1.21 11.51 -15.34
CA TYR A 123 -1.30 10.05 -15.29
C TYR A 123 -2.52 9.53 -16.06
N ALA A 124 -3.68 10.18 -15.90
CA ALA A 124 -4.86 9.85 -16.68
C ALA A 124 -4.62 10.00 -18.19
N ASP A 125 -3.90 11.04 -18.63
CA ASP A 125 -3.52 11.22 -20.04
C ASP A 125 -2.64 10.07 -20.55
N ILE A 126 -1.67 9.59 -19.76
CA ILE A 126 -0.83 8.44 -20.13
C ILE A 126 -1.69 7.18 -20.30
N MET A 127 -2.58 6.89 -19.33
CA MET A 127 -3.48 5.74 -19.40
C MET A 127 -4.45 5.85 -20.60
N LEU A 128 -4.93 7.06 -20.91
CA LEU A 128 -5.79 7.32 -22.05
C LEU A 128 -5.07 7.09 -23.38
N GLN A 129 -3.81 7.52 -23.48
CA GLN A 129 -2.97 7.25 -24.65
C GLN A 129 -2.72 5.76 -24.84
N PHE A 130 -2.41 5.05 -23.76
CA PHE A 130 -2.29 3.59 -23.78
C PHE A 130 -3.58 2.93 -24.30
N ALA A 131 -4.74 3.31 -23.76
CA ALA A 131 -6.03 2.79 -24.19
C ALA A 131 -6.29 3.04 -25.69
N LYS A 132 -5.99 4.26 -26.20
CA LYS A 132 -6.10 4.59 -27.63
C LYS A 132 -5.22 3.69 -28.49
N GLN A 133 -3.98 3.46 -28.08
CA GLN A 133 -3.03 2.61 -28.80
C GLN A 133 -3.47 1.14 -28.80
N ALA A 134 -4.12 0.69 -27.72
CA ALA A 134 -4.74 -0.63 -27.63
C ALA A 134 -6.06 -0.75 -28.45
N GLY A 135 -6.52 0.34 -29.10
CA GLY A 135 -7.70 0.35 -29.97
C GLY A 135 -9.00 0.77 -29.29
N ALA A 136 -8.96 1.26 -28.05
CA ALA A 136 -10.14 1.78 -27.38
C ALA A 136 -10.68 3.03 -28.10
N LYS A 137 -12.01 3.10 -28.24
CA LYS A 137 -12.72 4.29 -28.72
C LYS A 137 -13.13 5.13 -27.52
N ILE A 138 -12.80 6.42 -27.55
CA ILE A 138 -13.13 7.36 -26.48
C ILE A 138 -14.18 8.32 -26.98
N THR A 139 -15.18 8.57 -26.15
CA THR A 139 -16.28 9.50 -26.41
C THR A 139 -16.44 10.42 -25.21
N ASP A 140 -16.77 11.68 -25.48
CA ASP A 140 -17.15 12.66 -24.46
C ASP A 140 -18.64 12.57 -24.09
N ASP A 141 -19.39 11.70 -24.77
CA ASP A 141 -20.81 11.49 -24.54
C ASP A 141 -21.04 10.62 -23.30
N THR A 142 -21.40 11.25 -22.19
CA THR A 142 -21.70 10.59 -20.90
C THR A 142 -23.10 9.97 -20.84
N ASN A 143 -23.93 10.12 -21.88
CA ASN A 143 -25.35 9.75 -21.86
C ASN A 143 -25.74 8.64 -22.85
N GLN A 144 -24.78 8.01 -23.51
CA GLN A 144 -25.08 6.84 -24.34
C GLN A 144 -24.96 5.57 -23.49
N GLU A 145 -26.11 5.08 -22.99
CA GLU A 145 -26.31 3.63 -22.89
C GLU A 145 -26.19 3.08 -24.31
N THR A 146 -24.96 2.77 -24.71
CA THR A 146 -24.70 2.03 -25.93
C THR A 146 -25.19 0.62 -25.68
N GLU A 147 -25.91 0.04 -26.65
CA GLU A 147 -26.17 -1.40 -26.66
C GLU A 147 -24.81 -2.11 -26.59
N ALA A 148 -24.45 -2.58 -25.41
CA ALA A 148 -23.17 -3.20 -25.11
C ALA A 148 -23.42 -4.57 -24.48
N ASP A 149 -22.69 -5.57 -24.95
CA ASP A 149 -22.76 -6.93 -24.42
C ASP A 149 -22.27 -6.97 -22.96
N PHE A 150 -21.37 -6.05 -22.59
CA PHE A 150 -20.81 -5.93 -21.26
C PHE A 150 -20.41 -4.49 -20.94
N VAL A 151 -20.60 -4.08 -19.69
CA VAL A 151 -20.31 -2.72 -19.20
C VAL A 151 -19.39 -2.77 -17.99
N ILE A 152 -18.32 -1.96 -18.02
CA ILE A 152 -17.47 -1.69 -16.87
C ILE A 152 -17.77 -0.27 -16.40
N GLU A 153 -18.33 -0.15 -15.21
CA GLU A 153 -18.69 1.11 -14.56
C GLU A 153 -17.57 1.48 -13.58
N CYS A 154 -16.82 2.54 -13.86
CA CYS A 154 -15.87 3.12 -12.92
C CYS A 154 -16.61 4.12 -12.02
N VAL A 155 -17.05 3.68 -10.84
CA VAL A 155 -17.90 4.46 -9.93
C VAL A 155 -17.35 4.51 -8.51
N VAL A 156 -17.49 5.68 -7.89
CA VAL A 156 -17.27 5.86 -6.45
C VAL A 156 -18.50 5.31 -5.72
N ASP A 157 -18.28 4.51 -4.67
CA ASP A 157 -19.32 3.83 -3.88
C ASP A 157 -20.22 2.84 -4.64
N VAL A 158 -19.72 1.61 -4.81
CA VAL A 158 -20.60 0.50 -5.22
C VAL A 158 -21.20 -0.12 -3.94
N GLU A 159 -22.42 0.28 -3.58
CA GLU A 159 -23.14 -0.16 -2.35
C GLU A 159 -23.49 -1.67 -2.30
N SER A 160 -23.07 -2.51 -3.25
CA SER A 160 -23.32 -3.98 -3.24
C SER A 160 -22.53 -4.69 -4.37
N ALA A 161 -22.48 -6.03 -4.39
CA ALA A 161 -21.84 -6.90 -5.40
C ALA A 161 -21.30 -6.20 -6.66
N ALA A 162 -19.97 -6.22 -6.81
CA ALA A 162 -19.25 -5.52 -7.86
C ALA A 162 -19.63 -6.01 -9.28
N TRP A 163 -19.93 -7.30 -9.49
CA TRP A 163 -20.39 -7.85 -10.77
C TRP A 163 -21.87 -8.30 -10.69
N ARG A 164 -22.73 -7.74 -11.55
CA ARG A 164 -24.16 -8.08 -11.72
C ARG A 164 -24.56 -8.17 -13.19
N GLY A 165 -25.11 -9.32 -13.60
CA GLY A 165 -25.48 -9.53 -15.00
C GLY A 165 -24.29 -9.29 -15.94
N SER A 166 -24.46 -8.42 -16.92
CA SER A 166 -23.42 -7.98 -17.85
C SER A 166 -22.67 -6.71 -17.40
N ARG A 167 -22.70 -6.38 -16.11
CA ARG A 167 -22.10 -5.14 -15.59
C ARG A 167 -21.13 -5.40 -14.44
N ILE A 168 -19.97 -4.74 -14.46
CA ILE A 168 -19.02 -4.70 -13.34
C ILE A 168 -18.81 -3.26 -12.89
N GLY A 169 -19.07 -2.98 -11.61
CA GLY A 169 -18.64 -1.79 -10.91
C GLY A 169 -17.21 -1.96 -10.38
N LEU A 170 -16.33 -1.06 -10.76
CA LEU A 170 -15.01 -0.89 -10.18
C LEU A 170 -15.05 0.30 -9.23
N SER A 171 -14.94 0.03 -7.93
CA SER A 171 -14.87 1.05 -6.89
C SER A 171 -13.54 1.03 -6.19
N ALA A 172 -13.12 2.20 -5.75
CA ALA A 172 -11.88 2.39 -5.05
C ALA A 172 -12.16 3.37 -3.89
N PRO A 173 -12.13 2.93 -2.63
CA PRO A 173 -12.39 3.82 -1.51
C PRO A 173 -11.30 4.91 -1.42
N ASP A 174 -11.72 6.17 -1.33
CA ASP A 174 -10.85 7.36 -1.38
C ASP A 174 -10.45 7.88 0.01
N ASP A 175 -10.03 7.00 0.92
CA ASP A 175 -9.71 7.42 2.30
C ASP A 175 -8.44 6.83 2.90
N LEU A 176 -7.76 5.93 2.19
CA LEU A 176 -6.42 5.48 2.51
C LEU A 176 -5.52 5.72 1.30
N SER A 177 -4.63 6.71 1.41
CA SER A 177 -3.84 7.22 0.30
C SER A 177 -3.17 6.11 -0.53
N GLY A 178 -3.51 6.07 -1.81
CA GLY A 178 -3.01 5.15 -2.81
C GLY A 178 -3.61 3.75 -2.78
N ALA A 179 -4.41 3.38 -1.77
CA ALA A 179 -5.09 2.08 -1.74
C ALA A 179 -6.09 1.96 -2.90
N GLU A 180 -6.70 3.08 -3.29
CA GLU A 180 -7.62 3.19 -4.41
C GLU A 180 -7.01 2.69 -5.72
N SER A 181 -5.76 3.08 -6.00
CA SER A 181 -5.05 2.67 -7.22
C SER A 181 -4.80 1.17 -7.26
N GLN A 182 -4.44 0.58 -6.11
CA GLN A 182 -4.20 -0.85 -5.99
C GLN A 182 -5.48 -1.67 -6.16
N VAL A 183 -6.58 -1.27 -5.52
CA VAL A 183 -7.88 -1.94 -5.66
C VAL A 183 -8.33 -1.93 -7.12
N PHE A 184 -8.18 -0.80 -7.80
CA PHE A 184 -8.50 -0.70 -9.21
C PHE A 184 -7.68 -1.69 -10.06
N ALA A 185 -6.35 -1.73 -9.87
CA ALA A 185 -5.48 -2.66 -10.59
C ALA A 185 -5.84 -4.13 -10.30
N ASN A 186 -6.13 -4.47 -9.05
CA ASN A 186 -6.55 -5.82 -8.66
C ASN A 186 -7.89 -6.20 -9.30
N ALA A 187 -8.86 -5.28 -9.32
CA ALA A 187 -10.15 -5.52 -9.94
C ALA A 187 -10.06 -5.65 -11.47
N ALA A 188 -9.20 -4.85 -12.13
CA ALA A 188 -8.91 -4.99 -13.55
C ALA A 188 -8.30 -6.38 -13.88
N ARG A 189 -7.32 -6.85 -13.10
CA ARG A 189 -6.76 -8.20 -13.27
C ARG A 189 -7.81 -9.30 -13.05
N ARG A 190 -8.65 -9.15 -12.02
CA ARG A 190 -9.74 -10.09 -11.75
C ARG A 190 -10.75 -10.13 -12.90
N ALA A 191 -11.07 -8.98 -13.47
CA ALA A 191 -11.91 -8.87 -14.66
C ALA A 191 -11.28 -9.59 -15.85
N CYS A 192 -10.01 -9.33 -16.18
CA CYS A 192 -9.31 -10.04 -17.26
C CYS A 192 -9.21 -11.55 -17.05
N ALA A 193 -9.12 -12.01 -15.80
CA ALA A 193 -9.01 -13.44 -15.48
C ALA A 193 -10.35 -14.18 -15.50
N LEU A 194 -11.44 -13.50 -15.14
CA LEU A 194 -12.75 -14.14 -14.91
C LEU A 194 -13.79 -13.81 -15.98
N ILE A 195 -13.64 -12.70 -16.71
CA ILE A 195 -14.53 -12.41 -17.84
C ILE A 195 -14.08 -13.28 -19.01
N GLY A 196 -14.80 -14.39 -19.22
CA GLY A 196 -14.58 -15.29 -20.36
C GLY A 196 -15.20 -14.77 -21.66
N ASP A 197 -16.17 -15.51 -22.19
CA ASP A 197 -16.84 -15.23 -23.47
C ASP A 197 -18.05 -14.29 -23.36
N LEU A 198 -18.15 -13.52 -22.26
CA LEU A 198 -19.27 -12.63 -21.92
C LEU A 198 -20.62 -13.36 -21.71
N SER A 199 -20.65 -14.69 -21.70
CA SER A 199 -21.83 -15.44 -21.29
C SER A 199 -22.09 -15.30 -19.79
N ASP A 200 -23.36 -15.40 -19.37
CA ASP A 200 -23.69 -15.39 -17.94
C ASP A 200 -23.17 -16.66 -17.27
N GLN A 201 -22.02 -16.53 -16.59
CA GLN A 201 -21.41 -17.57 -15.80
C GLN A 201 -21.52 -17.23 -14.30
N PRO A 202 -22.48 -17.84 -13.57
CA PRO A 202 -22.69 -17.54 -12.16
C PRO A 202 -21.47 -17.81 -11.27
N ALA A 203 -20.62 -18.78 -11.64
CA ALA A 203 -19.43 -19.13 -10.87
C ALA A 203 -18.32 -18.05 -10.96
N GLU A 204 -18.03 -17.56 -12.18
CA GLU A 204 -17.05 -16.49 -12.41
C GLU A 204 -17.46 -15.20 -11.66
N ARG A 205 -18.75 -14.85 -11.76
CA ARG A 205 -19.32 -13.71 -11.03
C ARG A 205 -19.25 -13.86 -9.51
N ALA A 206 -19.62 -15.02 -8.99
CA ALA A 206 -19.56 -15.28 -7.56
C ALA A 206 -18.12 -15.15 -7.04
N GLU A 207 -17.15 -15.67 -7.78
CA GLU A 207 -15.75 -15.57 -7.39
C GLU A 207 -15.22 -14.14 -7.47
N PHE A 208 -15.53 -13.39 -8.54
CA PHE A 208 -15.15 -11.98 -8.63
C PHE A 208 -15.68 -11.17 -7.44
N ASN A 209 -16.95 -11.38 -7.07
CA ASN A 209 -17.58 -10.69 -5.95
C ASN A 209 -16.94 -11.07 -4.61
N ARG A 210 -16.72 -12.37 -4.37
CA ARG A 210 -16.05 -12.86 -3.16
C ARG A 210 -14.66 -12.24 -3.00
N LEU A 211 -13.89 -12.13 -4.09
CA LEU A 211 -12.57 -11.51 -4.10
C LEU A 211 -12.64 -9.99 -3.82
N SER A 212 -13.56 -9.28 -4.46
CA SER A 212 -13.80 -7.84 -4.23
C SER A 212 -14.19 -7.55 -2.79
N GLU A 213 -15.11 -8.34 -2.23
CA GLU A 213 -15.62 -8.16 -0.86
C GLU A 213 -14.52 -8.38 0.17
N ASN A 214 -13.73 -9.46 0.04
CA ASN A 214 -12.61 -9.70 0.95
C ASN A 214 -11.55 -8.59 0.90
N GLU A 215 -11.23 -8.08 -0.29
CA GLU A 215 -10.31 -6.95 -0.44
C GLU A 215 -10.84 -5.69 0.26
N ALA A 216 -12.13 -5.39 0.09
CA ALA A 216 -12.79 -4.26 0.74
C ALA A 216 -12.80 -4.40 2.27
N ASP A 217 -13.03 -5.61 2.80
CA ASP A 217 -12.98 -5.88 4.24
C ASP A 217 -11.59 -5.60 4.82
N ARG A 218 -10.50 -5.97 4.11
CA ARG A 218 -9.13 -5.68 4.57
C ARG A 218 -8.81 -4.19 4.62
N ILE A 219 -9.37 -3.42 3.70
CA ILE A 219 -9.25 -1.95 3.69
C ILE A 219 -10.04 -1.34 4.84
N ALA A 220 -11.27 -1.80 5.05
CA ALA A 220 -12.09 -1.38 6.18
C ALA A 220 -11.42 -1.70 7.52
N ASP A 221 -10.77 -2.85 7.65
CA ASP A 221 -10.02 -3.25 8.85
C ASP A 221 -8.84 -2.30 9.11
N MET A 222 -8.00 -2.01 8.11
CA MET A 222 -6.88 -1.08 8.26
C MET A 222 -7.37 0.33 8.63
N ARG A 223 -8.40 0.81 7.94
CA ARG A 223 -9.01 2.12 8.23
C ARG A 223 -9.52 2.18 9.66
N THR A 224 -10.29 1.18 10.07
CA THR A 224 -10.86 1.08 11.43
C THR A 224 -9.75 1.09 12.46
N LEU A 225 -8.67 0.34 12.24
CA LEU A 225 -7.50 0.36 13.11
C LEU A 225 -6.94 1.78 13.25
N LEU A 226 -6.77 2.49 12.13
CA LEU A 226 -6.15 3.81 12.11
C LEU A 226 -7.01 4.89 12.76
N VAL A 227 -8.31 4.95 12.45
CA VAL A 227 -9.14 6.14 12.75
C VAL A 227 -10.17 5.94 13.87
N ALA A 228 -10.59 4.70 14.17
CA ALA A 228 -11.67 4.51 15.13
C ALA A 228 -11.24 4.89 16.55
N GLU A 229 -12.05 5.73 17.21
CA GLU A 229 -11.84 6.09 18.62
C GLU A 229 -12.01 4.87 19.53
N ASP A 230 -13.05 4.07 19.28
CA ASP A 230 -13.39 2.86 20.03
C ASP A 230 -13.26 1.61 19.15
N LEU A 231 -12.06 1.01 19.17
CA LEU A 231 -11.77 -0.22 18.44
C LEU A 231 -12.62 -1.41 18.92
N GLN A 232 -13.07 -1.43 20.18
CA GLN A 232 -13.77 -2.60 20.70
C GLN A 232 -15.15 -2.78 20.06
N HIS A 233 -15.80 -1.69 19.69
CA HIS A 233 -17.13 -1.71 19.08
C HIS A 233 -17.11 -1.54 17.55
N SER A 234 -16.08 -0.89 17.00
CA SER A 234 -16.00 -0.64 15.55
C SER A 234 -15.25 -1.72 14.77
N ALA A 235 -14.35 -2.47 15.40
CA ALA A 235 -13.53 -3.46 14.70
C ALA A 235 -14.32 -4.72 14.32
N SER A 236 -14.00 -5.28 13.15
CA SER A 236 -14.43 -6.62 12.75
C SER A 236 -13.84 -7.70 13.68
N PRO A 237 -14.44 -8.90 13.73
CA PRO A 237 -13.85 -10.05 14.42
C PRO A 237 -12.44 -10.38 13.94
N GLU A 238 -12.18 -10.27 12.64
CA GLU A 238 -10.89 -10.52 12.00
C GLU A 238 -9.83 -9.51 12.46
N LEU A 239 -10.17 -8.22 12.49
CA LEU A 239 -9.28 -7.17 13.00
C LEU A 239 -8.98 -7.37 14.49
N LEU A 240 -10.00 -7.65 15.32
CA LEU A 240 -9.80 -7.95 16.74
C LEU A 240 -8.87 -9.14 16.93
N ARG A 241 -9.05 -10.21 16.15
CA ARG A 241 -8.17 -11.39 16.16
C ARG A 241 -6.73 -11.03 15.79
N LYS A 242 -6.52 -10.21 14.75
CA LYS A 242 -5.18 -9.75 14.33
C LYS A 242 -4.50 -8.95 15.45
N ILE A 243 -5.24 -8.01 16.07
CA ILE A 243 -4.77 -7.22 17.22
C ILE A 243 -4.40 -8.12 18.40
N ASP A 244 -5.23 -9.12 18.73
CA ASP A 244 -5.00 -10.01 19.86
C ASP A 244 -3.79 -10.93 19.65
N VAL A 245 -3.61 -11.46 18.43
CA VAL A 245 -2.41 -12.25 18.10
C VAL A 245 -1.15 -11.39 18.19
N PHE A 246 -1.17 -10.18 17.63
CA PHE A 246 -0.04 -9.26 17.73
C PHE A 246 0.26 -8.89 19.18
N ARG A 247 -0.75 -8.54 19.98
CA ARG A 247 -0.60 -8.26 21.41
C ARG A 247 -0.05 -9.47 22.17
N ALA A 248 -0.44 -10.69 21.81
CA ALA A 248 -0.01 -11.89 22.50
C ALA A 248 1.43 -12.30 22.20
N CYS A 249 1.93 -12.13 20.97
CA CYS A 249 3.24 -12.65 20.57
C CYS A 249 3.99 -11.86 19.48
N GLY A 250 3.54 -10.67 19.14
CA GLY A 250 4.16 -9.82 18.13
C GLY A 250 4.02 -10.32 16.70
N ARG A 251 3.31 -11.43 16.45
CA ARG A 251 3.05 -11.91 15.09
C ARG A 251 1.92 -11.12 14.47
N ILE A 252 2.05 -10.78 13.19
CA ILE A 252 1.02 -10.14 12.39
C ILE A 252 0.46 -11.21 11.43
N PRO A 253 -0.72 -11.79 11.71
CA PRO A 253 -1.35 -12.71 10.77
C PRO A 253 -1.56 -12.05 9.41
N THR A 254 -1.20 -12.76 8.35
CA THR A 254 -1.62 -12.43 6.98
C THR A 254 -2.98 -13.06 6.74
N GLU A 255 -3.97 -12.27 6.36
CA GLU A 255 -5.28 -12.77 5.97
C GLU A 255 -5.30 -13.12 4.47
N ASP A 256 -6.32 -13.86 4.05
CA ASP A 256 -6.57 -14.04 2.62
C ASP A 256 -6.91 -12.68 1.98
N PHE A 257 -6.37 -12.44 0.79
CA PHE A 257 -6.54 -11.18 0.03
C PHE A 257 -6.02 -9.94 0.77
N GLU A 258 -4.99 -10.12 1.60
CA GLU A 258 -4.31 -9.03 2.30
C GLU A 258 -3.83 -7.93 1.34
N VAL A 259 -4.22 -6.69 1.62
CA VAL A 259 -3.90 -5.50 0.81
C VAL A 259 -2.66 -4.79 1.33
N PHE A 260 -2.45 -4.79 2.65
CA PHE A 260 -1.37 -4.07 3.31
C PHE A 260 -0.25 -5.01 3.75
N LEU A 261 0.98 -4.57 3.61
CA LEU A 261 2.15 -5.34 4.00
C LEU A 261 2.28 -5.39 5.53
N SER A 262 2.97 -6.41 6.05
CA SER A 262 3.34 -6.54 7.47
C SER A 262 3.89 -5.24 8.12
N PRO A 263 4.85 -4.49 7.51
CA PRO A 263 5.31 -3.20 8.06
C PRO A 263 4.21 -2.16 8.25
N GLU A 264 3.19 -2.17 7.42
CA GLU A 264 2.11 -1.19 7.47
C GLU A 264 1.17 -1.48 8.64
N TRP A 265 0.82 -2.76 8.81
CA TRP A 265 0.12 -3.23 10.00
C TRP A 265 0.93 -2.95 11.27
N LEU A 266 2.25 -3.18 11.26
CA LEU A 266 3.12 -2.88 12.39
C LEU A 266 3.09 -1.40 12.75
N ALA A 267 3.20 -0.50 11.76
CA ALA A 267 3.12 0.94 11.97
C ALA A 267 1.78 1.36 12.57
N ALA A 268 0.67 0.88 12.01
CA ALA A 268 -0.68 1.16 12.48
C ALA A 268 -0.93 0.64 13.91
N LEU A 269 -0.54 -0.61 14.20
CA LEU A 269 -0.68 -1.21 15.52
C LEU A 269 0.11 -0.43 16.59
N ARG A 270 1.36 -0.05 16.28
CA ARG A 270 2.19 0.77 17.18
C ARG A 270 1.60 2.15 17.42
N ALA A 271 1.10 2.81 16.38
CA ALA A 271 0.47 4.12 16.51
C ALA A 271 -0.80 4.08 17.38
N ARG A 272 -1.51 2.95 17.39
CA ARG A 272 -2.64 2.70 18.30
C ARG A 272 -2.20 2.23 19.70
N GLY A 273 -0.90 2.27 20.00
CA GLY A 273 -0.35 1.89 21.30
C GLY A 273 -0.41 0.39 21.58
N VAL A 274 -0.68 -0.45 20.58
CA VAL A 274 -0.70 -1.90 20.77
C VAL A 274 0.74 -2.38 20.87
N GLN A 275 1.10 -2.95 22.02
CA GLN A 275 2.43 -3.51 22.27
C GLN A 275 2.36 -5.03 22.45
N PRO A 276 3.26 -5.80 21.83
CA PRO A 276 3.33 -7.25 22.04
C PRO A 276 3.88 -7.60 23.41
N ARG A 277 3.27 -8.59 24.08
CA ARG A 277 3.73 -9.10 25.39
C ARG A 277 5.03 -9.91 25.33
N ARG A 278 5.36 -10.44 24.16
CA ARG A 278 6.59 -11.21 23.91
C ARG A 278 6.95 -11.11 22.43
N TYR A 279 8.22 -11.35 22.14
CA TYR A 279 8.72 -11.56 20.77
C TYR A 279 8.79 -13.06 20.41
N ASP A 280 9.23 -13.35 19.18
CA ASP A 280 9.47 -14.71 18.72
C ASP A 280 10.74 -15.31 19.34
N ARG A 281 10.61 -16.44 20.05
CA ARG A 281 11.73 -17.13 20.72
C ARG A 281 12.85 -17.59 19.79
N MET A 282 12.61 -17.70 18.48
CA MET A 282 13.71 -17.94 17.54
C MET A 282 14.72 -16.79 17.52
N ALA A 283 14.33 -15.58 17.95
CA ALA A 283 15.23 -14.46 18.16
C ALA A 283 16.31 -14.79 19.20
N ASP A 284 16.03 -15.63 20.21
CA ASP A 284 16.98 -16.03 21.27
C ASP A 284 18.21 -16.77 20.75
N ARG A 285 18.14 -17.32 19.52
CA ARG A 285 19.27 -17.99 18.88
C ARG A 285 20.40 -17.05 18.51
N LEU A 286 20.14 -15.75 18.43
CA LEU A 286 21.17 -14.73 18.20
C LEU A 286 21.83 -14.36 19.54
N PRO A 287 23.15 -14.52 19.73
CA PRO A 287 23.80 -14.10 20.96
C PRO A 287 23.57 -12.61 21.26
N GLU A 288 23.40 -12.23 22.52
CA GLU A 288 23.04 -10.86 22.93
C GLU A 288 24.03 -9.82 22.39
N ALA A 289 25.34 -10.08 22.55
CA ALA A 289 26.38 -9.18 22.03
C ALA A 289 26.31 -9.02 20.50
N GLU A 290 25.93 -10.08 19.77
CA GLU A 290 25.76 -10.03 18.33
C GLU A 290 24.49 -9.25 17.95
N LEU A 291 23.39 -9.43 18.69
CA LEU A 291 22.14 -8.69 18.51
C LEU A 291 22.36 -7.18 18.63
N LEU A 292 22.96 -6.73 19.73
CA LEU A 292 23.17 -5.29 19.99
C LEU A 292 24.17 -4.68 18.99
N SER A 293 25.23 -5.43 18.64
CA SER A 293 26.18 -5.02 17.62
C SER A 293 25.50 -4.88 16.25
N TRP A 294 24.63 -5.83 15.90
CA TRP A 294 23.89 -5.80 14.63
C TRP A 294 22.93 -4.61 14.55
N LEU A 295 22.13 -4.33 15.59
CA LEU A 295 21.28 -3.14 15.62
C LEU A 295 22.11 -1.86 15.46
N THR A 296 23.22 -1.74 16.17
CA THR A 296 24.12 -0.59 16.06
C THR A 296 24.67 -0.41 14.64
N GLN A 297 25.08 -1.50 13.99
CA GLN A 297 25.57 -1.48 12.62
C GLN A 297 24.46 -1.10 11.63
N LEU A 298 23.26 -1.65 11.82
CA LEU A 298 22.11 -1.40 10.96
C LEU A 298 21.72 0.09 10.98
N ARG A 299 21.61 0.68 12.17
CA ARG A 299 21.33 2.11 12.33
C ARG A 299 22.41 2.97 11.66
N ARG A 300 23.69 2.66 11.90
CA ARG A 300 24.81 3.37 11.26
C ARG A 300 24.76 3.27 9.75
N GLN A 301 24.40 2.11 9.20
CA GLN A 301 24.29 1.92 7.75
C GLN A 301 23.18 2.80 7.16
N ILE A 302 22.02 2.87 7.82
CA ILE A 302 20.91 3.75 7.39
C ILE A 302 21.34 5.22 7.44
N GLU A 303 21.98 5.64 8.53
CA GLU A 303 22.54 7.00 8.68
C GLU A 303 23.58 7.32 7.58
N GLN A 304 24.42 6.36 7.22
CA GLN A 304 25.41 6.53 6.15
C GLN A 304 24.74 6.71 4.79
N ILE A 305 23.74 5.88 4.46
CA ILE A 305 23.01 5.98 3.19
C ILE A 305 22.32 7.34 3.06
N THR A 306 21.67 7.82 4.12
CA THR A 306 20.92 9.08 4.07
C THR A 306 21.82 10.32 4.16
N SER A 307 23.01 10.20 4.75
CA SER A 307 24.02 11.28 4.79
C SER A 307 24.92 11.33 3.55
N ALA A 308 25.16 10.21 2.88
CA ALA A 308 26.00 10.10 1.69
C ALA A 308 25.37 10.67 0.41
N GLY A 309 24.10 11.11 0.46
CA GLY A 309 23.38 11.80 -0.62
C GLY A 309 23.87 13.22 -0.93
N ASN A 310 25.19 13.41 -1.01
CA ASN A 310 25.81 14.58 -1.62
C ASN A 310 26.91 14.13 -2.59
N PRO A 311 26.57 13.64 -3.79
CA PRO A 311 27.47 13.77 -4.91
C PRO A 311 27.33 15.18 -5.49
N SER A 312 28.48 15.74 -5.83
CA SER A 312 28.70 17.03 -6.48
C SER A 312 27.90 17.23 -7.76
#